data_AF-A0A8X6HIB2-F1
#
_entry.id   AF-A0A8X6HIB2-F1
#
_cell.length_a   1.000
_cell.length_b   1.000
_cell.length_c   1.000
_cell.angle_alpha   90.00
_cell.angle_beta   90.00
_cell.angle_gamma   90.00
#
_symmetry.space_group_name_H-M   'P 1'
#
loop_
_entity.id
_entity.type
_entity.pdbx_description
1 polymer ?
#
loop_
_entity_poly.entity_id
_entity_poly.type
_entity_poly.pdbx_seq_one_letter_code
_entity_poly.pdbx_strand_id
1 'polypeptide(L)'
;MKVVALVSGGKDSCYNMLQCVAHGHEIVALAHLLPKQDEMDSYMYQSVGHNALNLYADAAELPMFQQSIDGKPLNLDFDYQSTEGDEVEDLYKLLKKVKDSMDIEGVSVGAIFSDYQRLRVENVCNRLGLQVLAYLWHRDQTELLQEMIDNKIHAIIIKVAAMGLDPKVHLGMTLEEIQPHLHAMHDKFDLNVCGEGGEFESLTLDCPLFKKKLVM
;
A
#
# COMPACT_ATOMS: atom_id res chain seq x y z
N MET A 1 6.50 -17.99 -7.68
CA MET A 1 5.29 -17.45 -8.36
C MET A 1 5.62 -16.10 -8.95
N LYS A 2 5.04 -15.78 -10.10
CA LYS A 2 5.01 -14.41 -10.64
C LYS A 2 3.90 -13.61 -9.98
N VAL A 3 4.23 -12.43 -9.49
CA VAL A 3 3.36 -11.64 -8.61
C VAL A 3 3.22 -10.22 -9.14
N VAL A 4 1.98 -9.73 -9.15
CA VAL A 4 1.71 -8.29 -9.31
C VAL A 4 1.64 -7.63 -7.95
N ALA A 5 2.25 -6.46 -7.79
CA ALA A 5 2.19 -5.70 -6.55
C ALA A 5 1.14 -4.60 -6.60
N LEU A 6 0.18 -4.62 -5.67
CA LEU A 6 -0.69 -3.48 -5.43
C LEU A 6 0.09 -2.40 -4.69
N VAL A 7 0.30 -1.26 -5.34
CA VAL A 7 1.09 -0.15 -4.80
C VAL A 7 0.23 1.08 -4.53
N SER A 8 0.46 1.71 -3.38
CA SER A 8 -0.14 3.00 -2.99
C SER A 8 0.87 4.13 -2.93
N GLY A 9 2.17 3.82 -2.94
CA GLY A 9 3.26 4.77 -2.74
C GLY A 9 3.75 4.80 -1.28
N GLY A 10 2.95 4.27 -0.37
CA GLY A 10 3.33 4.14 1.03
C GLY A 10 4.38 3.06 1.30
N LYS A 11 4.97 3.16 2.50
CA LYS A 11 5.96 2.24 3.05
C LYS A 11 5.51 0.77 3.03
N ASP A 12 4.23 0.51 3.31
CA ASP A 12 3.71 -0.85 3.54
C ASP A 12 3.66 -1.65 2.24
N SER A 13 3.20 -1.02 1.15
CA SER A 13 3.19 -1.65 -0.18
C SER A 13 4.59 -2.02 -0.66
N CYS A 14 5.57 -1.13 -0.47
CA CYS A 14 6.97 -1.39 -0.82
C CYS A 14 7.60 -2.47 0.06
N TYR A 15 7.30 -2.48 1.36
CA TYR A 15 7.85 -3.49 2.26
C TYR A 15 7.27 -4.87 1.97
N ASN A 16 5.97 -4.97 1.68
CA ASN A 16 5.37 -6.26 1.32
C ASN A 16 5.89 -6.80 -0.02
N MET A 17 6.25 -5.94 -0.98
CA MET A 17 6.97 -6.35 -2.18
C MET A 17 8.33 -6.98 -1.83
N LEU A 18 9.08 -6.37 -0.92
CA LEU A 18 10.36 -6.91 -0.46
C LEU A 18 10.19 -8.27 0.22
N GLN A 19 9.14 -8.43 1.03
CA GLN A 19 8.79 -9.72 1.63
C GLN A 19 8.43 -10.79 0.59
N CYS A 20 7.71 -10.43 -0.48
CA CYS A 20 7.45 -11.35 -1.58
C CYS A 20 8.75 -11.86 -2.22
N VAL A 21 9.70 -10.95 -2.49
CA VAL A 21 11.01 -11.32 -3.06
C VAL A 21 11.81 -12.19 -2.08
N ALA A 22 11.80 -11.85 -0.79
CA ALA A 22 12.47 -12.65 0.25
C ALA A 22 11.94 -14.08 0.35
N HIS A 23 10.66 -14.30 0.04
CA HIS A 23 10.03 -15.62 0.00
C HIS A 23 10.15 -16.32 -1.37
N GLY A 24 10.98 -15.81 -2.28
CA GLY A 24 11.25 -16.43 -3.58
C GLY A 24 10.20 -16.16 -4.66
N HIS A 25 9.34 -15.15 -4.46
CA HIS A 25 8.43 -14.67 -5.50
C HIS A 25 9.09 -13.61 -6.38
N GLU A 26 8.64 -13.52 -7.63
CA GLU A 26 9.12 -12.54 -8.59
C GLU A 26 8.05 -11.47 -8.79
N ILE A 27 8.37 -10.20 -8.48
CA ILE A 27 7.49 -9.08 -8.82
C ILE A 27 7.65 -8.78 -10.31
N VAL A 28 6.60 -8.99 -11.09
CA VAL A 28 6.63 -8.84 -12.56
C VAL A 28 5.90 -7.59 -13.05
N ALA A 29 5.06 -6.99 -12.21
CA ALA A 29 4.29 -5.80 -12.54
C ALA A 29 3.87 -5.06 -11.27
N LEU A 30 3.62 -3.76 -11.42
CA LEU A 30 2.95 -2.93 -10.43
C LEU A 30 1.51 -2.68 -10.88
N ALA A 31 0.60 -2.57 -9.92
CA ALA A 31 -0.80 -2.26 -10.15
C ALA A 31 -1.26 -1.20 -9.16
N HIS A 32 -1.96 -0.18 -9.65
CA HIS A 32 -2.44 0.93 -8.84
C HIS A 32 -3.85 1.34 -9.26
N LEU A 33 -4.71 1.55 -8.27
CA LEU A 33 -6.04 2.15 -8.46
C LEU A 33 -5.95 3.66 -8.26
N LEU A 34 -6.23 4.42 -9.32
CA LEU A 34 -6.12 5.87 -9.30
C LEU A 34 -7.40 6.49 -8.74
N PRO A 35 -7.31 7.27 -7.65
CA PRO A 35 -8.41 8.12 -7.23
C PRO A 35 -8.66 9.21 -8.28
N LYS A 36 -9.92 9.61 -8.47
CA LYS A 36 -10.29 10.67 -9.43
C LYS A 36 -9.97 12.09 -8.94
N GLN A 37 -9.78 12.27 -7.63
CA GLN A 37 -9.49 13.55 -6.98
C GLN A 37 -8.45 13.33 -5.87
N ASP A 38 -7.68 14.37 -5.54
CA ASP A 38 -6.62 14.33 -4.51
C ASP A 38 -7.13 13.99 -3.11
N GLU A 39 -8.42 14.21 -2.85
CA GLU A 39 -9.13 13.77 -1.64
C GLU A 39 -10.38 12.98 -2.05
N MET A 40 -10.41 11.70 -1.69
CA MET A 40 -11.55 10.82 -1.90
C MET A 40 -11.85 10.09 -0.60
N ASP A 41 -13.14 9.93 -0.28
CA ASP A 41 -13.61 9.10 0.83
C ASP A 41 -13.45 7.59 0.49
N SER A 42 -12.21 7.13 0.28
CA SER A 42 -11.90 5.71 0.09
C SER A 42 -11.19 5.16 1.33
N TYR A 43 -11.71 4.06 1.86
CA TYR A 43 -11.09 3.31 2.96
C TYR A 43 -9.93 2.42 2.49
N MET A 44 -9.72 2.31 1.18
CA MET A 44 -8.80 1.34 0.56
C MET A 44 -7.51 1.97 0.03
N TYR A 45 -7.54 3.23 -0.44
CA TYR A 45 -6.46 3.79 -1.26
C TYR A 45 -5.96 5.14 -0.75
N GLN A 46 -4.64 5.32 -0.84
CA GLN A 46 -3.96 6.56 -0.52
C GLN A 46 -4.29 7.64 -1.54
N SER A 47 -4.68 8.84 -1.08
CA SER A 47 -5.12 9.93 -1.96
C SER A 47 -3.97 10.88 -2.32
N VAL A 48 -3.00 11.06 -1.42
CA VAL A 48 -1.88 12.01 -1.57
C VAL A 48 -0.65 11.32 -2.18
N GLY A 49 -0.01 11.97 -3.16
CA GLY A 49 1.26 11.50 -3.74
C GLY A 49 1.14 10.54 -4.92
N HIS A 50 -0.07 10.26 -5.42
CA HIS A 50 -0.29 9.35 -6.55
C HIS A 50 0.44 9.79 -7.84
N ASN A 51 0.70 11.09 -8.03
CA ASN A 51 1.53 11.58 -9.14
C ASN A 51 2.95 10.99 -9.15
N ALA A 52 3.49 10.66 -7.98
CA ALA A 52 4.79 10.02 -7.84
C ALA A 52 4.78 8.54 -8.24
N LEU A 53 3.63 7.87 -8.29
CA LEU A 53 3.55 6.43 -8.62
C LEU A 53 3.95 6.11 -10.05
N ASN A 54 3.80 7.05 -10.98
CA ASN A 54 4.36 6.88 -12.32
C ASN A 54 5.89 6.72 -12.28
N LEU A 55 6.55 7.34 -11.31
CA LEU A 55 8.00 7.20 -11.10
C LEU A 55 8.38 5.84 -10.49
N TYR A 56 7.44 5.13 -9.84
CA TYR A 56 7.73 3.80 -9.26
C TYR A 56 7.95 2.76 -10.34
N ALA A 57 7.21 2.87 -11.46
CA ALA A 57 7.40 2.01 -12.62
C ALA A 57 8.83 2.15 -13.18
N ASP A 58 9.28 3.40 -13.35
CA ASP A 58 10.62 3.74 -13.84
C ASP A 58 11.72 3.40 -12.83
N ALA A 59 11.43 3.55 -11.54
CA ALA A 59 12.34 3.23 -10.46
C ALA A 59 12.54 1.72 -10.30
N ALA A 60 11.47 0.93 -10.33
CA ALA A 60 11.54 -0.52 -10.22
C ALA A 60 11.89 -1.21 -11.55
N GLU A 61 11.82 -0.50 -12.67
CA GLU A 61 11.93 -1.03 -14.04
C GLU A 61 10.88 -2.12 -14.33
N LEU A 62 9.64 -1.87 -13.91
CA LEU A 62 8.51 -2.78 -14.03
C LEU A 62 7.34 -2.12 -14.76
N PRO A 63 6.54 -2.89 -15.53
CA PRO A 63 5.31 -2.37 -16.11
C PRO A 63 4.32 -1.97 -15.02
N MET A 64 3.63 -0.85 -15.22
CA MET A 64 2.60 -0.34 -14.33
C MET A 64 1.22 -0.46 -14.98
N PHE A 65 0.31 -1.11 -14.27
CA PHE A 65 -1.10 -1.21 -14.64
C PHE A 65 -1.91 -0.26 -13.78
N GLN A 66 -2.71 0.56 -14.43
CA GLN A 66 -3.53 1.56 -13.79
C GLN A 66 -4.99 1.39 -14.20
N GLN A 67 -5.87 1.65 -13.24
CA GLN A 67 -7.31 1.66 -13.40
C GLN A 67 -7.88 2.77 -12.50
N SER A 68 -8.78 3.58 -13.03
CA SER A 68 -9.46 4.60 -12.23
C SER A 68 -10.47 3.97 -11.27
N ILE A 69 -10.62 4.56 -10.09
CA ILE A 69 -11.69 4.24 -9.15
C ILE A 69 -12.93 4.99 -9.60
N ASP A 70 -13.88 4.26 -10.19
CA ASP A 70 -15.16 4.78 -10.67
C ASP A 70 -16.29 4.47 -9.69
N GLY A 71 -16.17 3.34 -8.98
CA GLY A 71 -17.10 2.87 -7.97
C GLY A 71 -16.96 3.61 -6.64
N LYS A 72 -17.90 3.31 -5.75
CA LYS A 72 -17.97 3.84 -4.37
C LYS A 72 -17.87 2.68 -3.37
N PRO A 73 -17.52 2.93 -2.10
CA PRO A 73 -17.62 1.90 -1.07
C PRO A 73 -19.09 1.65 -0.73
N LEU A 74 -19.77 0.77 -1.48
CA LEU A 74 -21.21 0.52 -1.37
C LEU A 74 -21.50 -0.66 -0.44
N ASN A 75 -20.79 -1.77 -0.65
CA ASN A 75 -20.87 -2.94 0.20
C ASN A 75 -19.75 -2.88 1.25
N LEU A 76 -20.12 -2.67 2.50
CA LEU A 76 -19.21 -2.58 3.64
C LEU A 76 -19.14 -3.88 4.45
N ASP A 77 -19.89 -4.91 4.06
CA ASP A 77 -19.93 -6.18 4.77
C ASP A 77 -18.58 -6.93 4.63
N PHE A 78 -18.29 -7.79 5.61
CA PHE A 78 -17.09 -8.64 5.59
C PHE A 78 -17.17 -9.76 4.53
N ASP A 79 -18.37 -10.28 4.29
CA ASP A 79 -18.63 -11.22 3.19
C ASP A 79 -19.03 -10.45 1.93
N TYR A 80 -18.02 -9.83 1.30
CA TYR A 80 -18.25 -8.99 0.13
C TYR A 80 -18.89 -9.81 -1.00
N GLN A 81 -20.03 -9.31 -1.49
CA GLN A 81 -20.70 -9.80 -2.68
C GLN A 81 -20.51 -8.80 -3.80
N SER A 82 -20.24 -9.30 -5.02
CA SER A 82 -20.06 -8.47 -6.22
C SER A 82 -21.20 -7.47 -6.35
N THR A 83 -20.88 -6.18 -6.16
CA THR A 83 -21.86 -5.11 -6.12
C THR A 83 -21.62 -4.14 -7.27
N GLU A 84 -22.64 -3.91 -8.09
CA GLU A 84 -22.52 -3.00 -9.23
C GLU A 84 -22.24 -1.57 -8.75
N GLY A 85 -21.21 -0.95 -9.31
CA GLY A 85 -20.77 0.40 -8.92
C GLY A 85 -19.92 0.44 -7.65
N ASP A 86 -19.47 -0.70 -7.12
CA ASP A 86 -18.56 -0.74 -5.98
C ASP A 86 -17.07 -0.62 -6.41
N GLU A 87 -16.25 0.05 -5.59
CA GLU A 87 -14.80 0.23 -5.82
C GLU A 87 -14.04 -1.11 -5.88
N VAL A 88 -14.56 -2.18 -5.26
CA VAL A 88 -13.97 -3.52 -5.33
C VAL A 88 -14.06 -4.10 -6.75
N GLU A 89 -15.08 -3.75 -7.52
CA GLU A 89 -15.18 -4.19 -8.92
C GLU A 89 -14.16 -3.47 -9.83
N ASP A 90 -13.69 -2.28 -9.44
CA ASP A 90 -12.58 -1.63 -10.15
C ASP A 90 -11.25 -2.32 -9.88
N LEU A 91 -11.04 -2.80 -8.65
CA LEU A 91 -9.92 -3.69 -8.33
C LEU A 91 -9.97 -4.98 -9.15
N TYR A 92 -11.16 -5.58 -9.30
CA TYR A 92 -11.35 -6.74 -10.16
C TYR A 92 -10.95 -6.45 -11.62
N LYS A 93 -11.41 -5.32 -12.19
CA LYS A 93 -11.04 -4.92 -13.55
C LYS A 93 -9.52 -4.73 -13.70
N LEU A 94 -8.88 -4.09 -12.71
CA LEU A 94 -7.44 -3.87 -12.71
C LEU A 94 -6.67 -5.20 -12.72
N LEU A 95 -6.94 -6.08 -11.75
CA LEU A 95 -6.22 -7.34 -11.62
C LEU A 95 -6.50 -8.28 -12.79
N LYS A 96 -7.73 -8.26 -13.32
CA LYS A 96 -8.07 -8.97 -14.56
C LYS A 96 -7.24 -8.46 -15.75
N LYS A 97 -7.12 -7.14 -15.92
CA LYS A 97 -6.29 -6.55 -16.97
C LYS A 97 -4.83 -6.98 -16.88
N VAL A 98 -4.27 -7.07 -15.66
CA VAL A 98 -2.91 -7.59 -15.46
C VAL A 98 -2.83 -9.05 -15.86
N LYS A 99 -3.75 -9.89 -15.37
CA LYS A 99 -3.79 -11.33 -15.66
C LYS A 99 -3.98 -11.65 -17.14
N ASP A 100 -4.78 -10.86 -17.84
CA ASP A 100 -5.01 -11.03 -19.29
C ASP A 100 -3.77 -10.61 -20.11
N SER A 101 -2.91 -9.75 -19.55
CA SER A 101 -1.71 -9.22 -20.22
C SER A 101 -0.44 -10.00 -19.86
N MET A 102 -0.38 -10.60 -18.68
CA MET A 102 0.81 -11.23 -18.11
C MET A 102 0.44 -12.47 -17.30
N ASP A 103 1.33 -13.45 -17.33
CA ASP A 103 1.25 -14.64 -16.51
C ASP A 103 1.56 -14.29 -15.04
N ILE A 104 0.51 -14.11 -14.23
CA ILE A 104 0.60 -13.86 -12.79
C ILE A 104 -0.16 -14.95 -12.03
N GLU A 105 0.37 -15.31 -10.87
CA GLU A 105 -0.17 -16.35 -9.98
C GLU A 105 -0.59 -15.77 -8.62
N GLY A 106 -0.08 -14.58 -8.26
CA GLY A 106 -0.39 -13.95 -6.99
C GLY A 106 -0.38 -12.43 -7.02
N VAL A 107 -0.89 -11.85 -5.93
CA VAL A 107 -1.05 -10.41 -5.72
C VAL A 107 -0.41 -10.04 -4.38
N SER A 108 0.58 -9.16 -4.40
CA SER A 108 1.20 -8.58 -3.20
C SER A 108 0.36 -7.42 -2.67
N VAL A 109 0.05 -7.42 -1.38
CA VAL A 109 -0.80 -6.43 -0.70
C VAL A 109 -0.15 -5.95 0.60
N GLY A 110 0.03 -4.65 0.75
CA GLY A 110 0.64 -4.02 1.93
C GLY A 110 -0.31 -3.78 3.12
N ALA A 111 -1.42 -4.52 3.25
CA ALA A 111 -2.34 -4.33 4.38
C ALA A 111 -1.74 -4.94 5.67
N ILE A 112 -1.72 -4.19 6.76
CA ILE A 112 -1.21 -4.67 8.07
C ILE A 112 -2.36 -5.15 8.95
N PHE A 113 -3.39 -4.32 9.17
CA PHE A 113 -4.43 -4.64 10.16
C PHE A 113 -5.88 -4.52 9.65
N SER A 114 -6.13 -3.88 8.50
CA SER A 114 -7.49 -3.67 7.98
C SER A 114 -8.13 -4.92 7.34
N ASP A 115 -9.02 -5.61 8.08
CA ASP A 115 -9.67 -6.85 7.59
C ASP A 115 -10.52 -6.53 6.36
N TYR A 116 -11.10 -5.33 6.38
CA TYR A 116 -11.86 -4.75 5.28
C TYR A 116 -11.06 -4.76 3.97
N GLN A 117 -9.80 -4.30 3.99
CA GLN A 117 -8.95 -4.25 2.81
C GLN A 117 -8.54 -5.65 2.36
N ARG A 118 -8.08 -6.48 3.30
CA ARG A 118 -7.63 -7.84 3.00
C ARG A 118 -8.73 -8.68 2.36
N LEU A 119 -9.92 -8.71 2.95
CA LEU A 119 -11.03 -9.56 2.50
C LEU A 119 -11.53 -9.16 1.10
N ARG A 120 -11.48 -7.87 0.75
CA ARG A 120 -11.82 -7.39 -0.60
C ARG A 120 -10.82 -7.86 -1.64
N VAL A 121 -9.53 -7.76 -1.33
CA VAL A 121 -8.49 -8.26 -2.24
C VAL A 121 -8.58 -9.79 -2.36
N GLU A 122 -8.81 -10.51 -1.26
CA GLU A 122 -9.04 -11.96 -1.26
C GLU A 122 -10.25 -12.34 -2.12
N ASN A 123 -11.38 -11.64 -2.00
CA ASN A 123 -12.56 -11.89 -2.83
C ASN A 123 -12.24 -11.78 -4.33
N VAL A 124 -11.59 -10.68 -4.74
CA VAL A 124 -11.18 -10.45 -6.12
C VAL A 124 -10.20 -11.52 -6.60
N CYS A 125 -9.18 -11.83 -5.79
CA CYS A 125 -8.17 -12.83 -6.13
C CYS A 125 -8.78 -14.24 -6.25
N ASN A 126 -9.69 -14.61 -5.36
CA ASN A 126 -10.42 -15.89 -5.44
C ASN A 126 -11.21 -16.00 -6.75
N ARG A 127 -11.93 -14.94 -7.16
CA ARG A 127 -12.66 -14.89 -8.44
C ARG A 127 -11.75 -14.98 -9.66
N LEU A 128 -10.51 -14.52 -9.53
CA LEU A 128 -9.49 -14.55 -10.57
C LEU A 128 -8.56 -15.77 -10.47
N GLY A 129 -8.69 -16.63 -9.45
CA GLY A 129 -7.76 -17.74 -9.22
C GLY A 129 -6.32 -17.28 -8.98
N LEU A 130 -6.14 -16.19 -8.24
CA LEU A 130 -4.85 -15.63 -7.81
C LEU A 130 -4.66 -15.84 -6.31
N GLN A 131 -3.42 -15.99 -5.86
CA GLN A 131 -3.09 -16.08 -4.44
C GLN A 131 -2.77 -14.70 -3.84
N VAL A 132 -3.37 -14.36 -2.71
CA VAL A 132 -3.03 -13.14 -1.97
C VAL A 132 -1.77 -13.37 -1.14
N LEU A 133 -0.81 -12.44 -1.25
CA LEU A 133 0.43 -12.41 -0.47
C LEU A 133 0.43 -11.15 0.40
N ALA A 134 -0.06 -11.28 1.64
CA ALA A 134 -0.13 -10.22 2.64
C ALA A 134 0.73 -10.59 3.86
N TYR A 135 2.05 -10.42 3.75
CA TYR A 135 3.02 -10.84 4.78
C TYR A 135 3.02 -9.95 6.01
N LEU A 136 2.51 -8.73 5.90
CA LEU A 136 2.46 -7.77 7.02
C LEU A 136 1.24 -8.00 7.92
N TRP A 137 0.32 -8.84 7.48
CA TRP A 137 -0.99 -9.01 8.08
C TRP A 137 -0.93 -9.53 9.52
N HIS A 138 -1.59 -8.84 10.47
CA HIS A 138 -1.62 -9.13 11.91
C HIS A 138 -0.23 -9.25 12.56
N ARG A 139 0.81 -8.65 11.96
CA ARG A 139 2.13 -8.54 12.58
C ARG A 139 2.18 -7.37 13.56
N ASP A 140 3.10 -7.45 14.52
CA ASP A 140 3.36 -6.35 15.44
C ASP A 140 3.88 -5.12 14.69
N GLN A 141 3.24 -3.99 14.90
CA GLN A 141 3.51 -2.77 14.14
C GLN A 141 4.80 -2.06 14.57
N THR A 142 5.21 -2.22 15.84
CA THR A 142 6.49 -1.72 16.32
C THR A 142 7.64 -2.48 15.67
N GLU A 143 7.53 -3.81 15.63
CA GLU A 143 8.47 -4.66 14.91
C GLU A 143 8.49 -4.33 13.41
N LEU A 144 7.32 -4.20 12.77
CA LEU A 144 7.23 -3.88 11.35
C LEU A 144 7.90 -2.54 11.00
N LEU A 145 7.65 -1.49 11.78
CA LEU A 145 8.27 -0.19 11.54
C LEU A 145 9.80 -0.28 11.63
N GLN A 146 10.31 -0.98 12.66
CA GLN A 146 11.74 -1.21 12.81
C GLN A 146 12.31 -2.00 11.63
N GLU A 147 11.64 -3.08 11.23
CA GLU A 147 12.09 -3.89 10.10
C GLU A 147 12.09 -3.11 8.78
N MET A 148 11.12 -2.23 8.53
CA MET A 148 11.10 -1.36 7.36
C MET A 148 12.34 -0.46 7.30
N ILE A 149 12.72 0.12 8.45
CA ILE A 149 13.93 0.95 8.57
C ILE A 149 15.19 0.11 8.34
N ASP A 150 15.28 -1.05 8.97
CA ASP A 150 16.43 -1.96 8.85
C ASP A 150 16.61 -2.46 7.42
N ASN A 151 15.50 -2.76 6.73
CA ASN A 151 15.46 -3.18 5.33
C ASN A 151 15.51 -2.02 4.32
N LYS A 152 15.82 -0.80 4.77
CA LYS A 152 16.06 0.37 3.91
C LYS A 152 14.86 0.77 3.05
N ILE A 153 13.64 0.65 3.60
CA ILE A 153 12.47 1.34 3.08
C ILE A 153 12.63 2.83 3.42
N HIS A 154 13.18 3.60 2.50
CA HIS A 154 13.37 5.03 2.67
C HIS A 154 12.08 5.76 2.30
N ALA A 155 11.17 5.86 3.26
CA ALA A 155 9.93 6.60 3.12
C ALA A 155 9.92 7.85 4.00
N ILE A 156 9.20 8.87 3.53
CA ILE A 156 8.97 10.13 4.22
C ILE A 156 7.50 10.31 4.57
N ILE A 157 7.21 11.11 5.59
CA ILE A 157 5.86 11.48 5.97
C ILE A 157 5.34 12.60 5.07
N ILE A 158 4.20 12.36 4.40
CA ILE A 158 3.61 13.32 3.45
C ILE A 158 2.26 13.88 3.91
N LYS A 159 1.66 13.26 4.94
CA LYS A 159 0.42 13.71 5.58
C LYS A 159 0.43 13.27 7.02
N VAL A 160 -0.15 14.07 7.90
CA VAL A 160 -0.43 13.69 9.29
C VAL A 160 -1.85 14.12 9.65
N ALA A 161 -2.57 13.30 10.41
CA ALA A 161 -3.96 13.53 10.79
C ALA A 161 -4.29 13.04 12.22
N ALA A 162 -3.29 12.87 13.08
CA ALA A 162 -3.48 12.38 14.45
C ALA A 162 -2.96 13.36 15.52
N MET A 163 -3.57 13.26 16.71
CA MET A 163 -3.11 13.99 17.89
C MET A 163 -1.66 13.61 18.22
N GLY A 164 -0.83 14.62 18.46
CA GLY A 164 0.60 14.42 18.68
C GLY A 164 1.46 14.58 17.43
N LEU A 165 0.86 14.60 16.23
CA LEU A 165 1.57 14.88 14.99
C LEU A 165 1.30 16.32 14.51
N ASP A 166 2.33 17.16 14.51
CA ASP A 166 2.32 18.50 13.91
C ASP A 166 2.82 18.46 12.45
N PRO A 167 2.00 18.85 11.46
CA PRO A 167 2.43 18.93 10.06
C PRO A 167 3.66 19.82 9.83
N LYS A 168 3.85 20.89 10.63
CA LYS A 168 4.99 21.81 10.47
C LYS A 168 6.32 21.21 10.92
N VAL A 169 6.26 20.17 11.75
CA VAL A 169 7.43 19.50 12.31
C VAL A 169 7.70 18.20 11.58
N HIS A 170 6.65 17.40 11.34
CA HIS A 170 6.81 16.01 10.94
C HIS A 170 6.75 15.76 9.43
N LEU A 171 6.16 16.67 8.64
CA LEU A 171 6.16 16.49 7.18
C LEU A 171 7.58 16.52 6.62
N GLY A 172 7.88 15.56 5.75
CA GLY A 172 9.20 15.38 5.15
C GLY A 172 10.19 14.57 6.01
N MET A 173 9.87 14.29 7.29
CA MET A 173 10.70 13.40 8.10
C MET A 173 10.67 11.99 7.53
N THR A 174 11.81 11.32 7.57
CA THR A 174 11.95 9.89 7.24
C THR A 174 11.37 9.01 8.35
N LEU A 175 11.12 7.73 8.05
CA LEU A 175 10.70 6.74 9.06
C LEU A 175 11.66 6.68 10.26
N GLU A 176 12.97 6.70 10.00
CA GLU A 176 14.02 6.66 11.04
C GLU A 176 13.98 7.91 11.94
N GLU A 177 13.76 9.09 11.35
CA GLU A 177 13.69 10.35 12.11
C GLU A 177 12.44 10.45 12.97
N ILE A 178 11.29 10.01 12.46
CA ILE A 178 10.02 10.15 13.18
C ILE A 178 9.74 9.01 14.17
N GLN A 179 10.34 7.83 14.00
CA GLN A 179 10.08 6.64 14.80
C GLN A 179 10.09 6.88 16.32
N PRO A 180 11.10 7.55 16.92
CA PRO A 180 11.10 7.79 18.37
C PRO A 180 9.89 8.60 18.85
N HIS A 181 9.42 9.54 18.01
CA HIS A 181 8.24 10.34 18.30
C HIS A 181 6.96 9.51 18.17
N LEU A 182 6.86 8.63 17.17
CA LEU A 182 5.72 7.72 17.02
C LEU A 182 5.56 6.81 18.24
N HIS A 183 6.64 6.23 18.76
CA HIS A 183 6.58 5.43 19.99
C HIS A 183 6.14 6.25 21.20
N ALA A 184 6.66 7.47 21.36
CA ALA A 184 6.22 8.34 22.45
C ALA A 184 4.72 8.71 22.35
N MET A 185 4.20 8.89 21.13
CA MET A 185 2.77 9.17 20.90
C MET A 185 1.91 7.91 21.04
N HIS A 186 2.44 6.73 20.72
CA HIS A 186 1.80 5.46 21.00
C HIS A 186 1.55 5.29 22.50
N ASP A 187 2.59 5.44 23.32
CA ASP A 187 2.47 5.32 24.78
C ASP A 187 1.51 6.34 25.41
N LYS A 188 1.39 7.53 24.80
CA LYS A 188 0.64 8.66 25.36
C LYS A 188 -0.81 8.74 24.87
N PHE A 189 -1.04 8.42 23.60
CA PHE A 189 -2.30 8.67 22.90
C PHE A 189 -2.83 7.44 22.16
N ASP A 190 -2.20 6.27 22.34
CA ASP A 190 -2.53 5.03 21.62
C ASP A 190 -2.44 5.21 20.09
N LEU A 191 -1.53 6.07 19.65
CA LEU A 191 -1.26 6.31 18.23
C LEU A 191 -0.71 5.03 17.58
N ASN A 192 -1.21 4.70 16.39
CA ASN A 192 -0.69 3.59 15.61
C ASN A 192 0.68 3.94 15.01
N VAL A 193 1.74 3.23 15.41
CA VAL A 193 3.12 3.51 14.95
C VAL A 193 3.32 3.26 13.45
N CYS A 194 2.46 2.46 12.81
CA CYS A 194 2.44 2.28 11.37
C CYS A 194 1.42 3.16 10.64
N GLY A 195 0.58 3.93 11.34
CA GLY A 195 -0.40 4.82 10.70
C GLY A 195 -1.60 4.12 10.05
N GLU A 196 -1.94 2.89 10.48
CA GLU A 196 -3.04 2.08 9.89
C GLU A 196 -4.43 2.75 9.96
N GLY A 197 -4.66 3.63 10.93
CA GLY A 197 -5.90 4.40 11.07
C GLY A 197 -5.93 5.67 10.22
N GLY A 198 -4.93 5.88 9.36
CA GLY A 198 -4.74 7.13 8.63
C GLY A 198 -4.09 8.22 9.48
N GLU A 199 -3.43 7.87 10.58
CA GLU A 199 -2.73 8.83 11.45
C GLU A 199 -1.66 9.61 10.69
N PHE A 200 -1.01 8.96 9.72
CA PHE A 200 -0.14 9.57 8.75
C PHE A 200 -0.12 8.79 7.44
N GLU A 201 0.26 9.46 6.36
CA GLU A 201 0.58 8.81 5.08
C GLU A 201 2.07 8.99 4.78
N SER A 202 2.64 8.02 4.08
CA SER A 202 4.05 8.03 3.69
C SER A 202 4.22 7.95 2.17
N LEU A 203 5.36 8.41 1.68
CA LEU A 203 5.82 8.20 0.32
C LEU A 203 7.20 7.56 0.35
N THR A 204 7.34 6.40 -0.29
CA THR A 204 8.65 5.74 -0.43
C THR A 204 9.46 6.41 -1.53
N LEU A 205 10.63 6.94 -1.19
CA LEU A 205 11.55 7.56 -2.13
C LEU A 205 12.57 6.56 -2.68
N ASP A 206 12.94 5.57 -1.88
CA ASP A 206 13.89 4.53 -2.28
C ASP A 206 13.64 3.23 -1.49
N CYS A 207 13.89 2.09 -2.12
CA CYS A 207 13.91 0.79 -1.46
C CYS A 207 14.82 -0.19 -2.22
N PRO A 208 15.20 -1.34 -1.62
CA PRO A 208 16.11 -2.29 -2.29
C PRO A 208 15.63 -2.82 -3.65
N LEU A 209 14.32 -2.72 -3.93
CA LEU A 209 13.74 -3.13 -5.21
C LEU A 209 13.87 -2.05 -6.30
N PHE A 210 14.18 -0.81 -5.94
CA PHE A 210 14.32 0.27 -6.91
C PHE A 210 15.74 0.31 -7.49
N LYS A 211 15.83 0.49 -8.80
CA LYS A 211 17.05 0.76 -9.57
C LYS A 211 17.40 2.24 -9.59
N LYS A 212 16.42 3.10 -9.36
CA LYS A 212 16.57 4.57 -9.28
C LYS A 212 15.82 5.09 -8.07
N LYS A 213 16.38 6.11 -7.43
CA LYS A 213 15.74 6.80 -6.31
C LYS A 213 14.83 7.89 -6.85
N LEU A 214 13.71 8.12 -6.18
CA LEU A 214 12.88 9.30 -6.42
C LEU A 214 13.53 10.49 -5.71
N VAL A 215 13.59 11.63 -6.41
CA VAL A 215 14.09 12.89 -5.88
C VAL A 215 12.93 13.88 -5.89
N MET A 216 12.67 14.50 -4.73
CA MET A 216 11.68 15.57 -4.58
C MET A 216 12.26 16.93 -4.94
#